data_AF-H8IAG7-F1
#
_entry.id   AF-H8IAG7-F1
#
_cell.length_a   1.000
_cell.length_b   1.000
_cell.length_c   1.000
_cell.angle_alpha   90.00
_cell.angle_beta   90.00
_cell.angle_gamma   90.00
#
_symmetry.space_group_name_H-M   'P 1'
#
loop_
_entity.id
_entity.type
_entity.pdbx_description
1 polymer ?
#
loop_
_entity_poly.entity_id
_entity_poly.type
_entity_poly.pdbx_seq_one_letter_code
_entity_poly.pdbx_strand_id
1 'polypeptide(L)'
;MDASDEAVMKSLRRSKIRVVVLMFIAHSFFRQASLKELQKGLNVCASNILGAIMGDGRRYKVEDSLIGMGLLERAETHVGGYAIICYRLTEKGAHIADMLEKEPRINAMLGELKIYR
;
A
#
# COMPACT_ATOMS: atom_id res chain seq x y z
N MET A 1 10.67 -17.71 -2.12
CA MET A 1 9.51 -17.08 -2.77
C MET A 1 8.56 -18.19 -3.13
N ASP A 2 7.41 -18.23 -2.47
CA ASP A 2 6.39 -19.22 -2.80
C ASP A 2 5.60 -18.79 -4.05
N ALA A 3 4.74 -19.68 -4.58
CA ALA A 3 3.96 -19.39 -5.78
C ALA A 3 2.93 -18.25 -5.57
N SER A 4 2.51 -18.01 -4.33
CA SER A 4 1.61 -16.92 -3.96
C SER A 4 2.34 -15.58 -3.99
N ASP A 5 3.57 -15.51 -3.49
CA ASP A 5 4.40 -14.31 -3.51
C ASP A 5 4.69 -13.84 -4.95
N GLU A 6 5.04 -14.75 -5.86
CA GLU A 6 5.28 -14.39 -7.26
C GLU A 6 4.02 -13.85 -7.93
N ALA A 7 2.86 -14.45 -7.66
CA ALA A 7 1.58 -13.95 -8.17
C ALA A 7 1.25 -12.54 -7.66
N VAL A 8 1.47 -12.29 -6.36
CA VAL A 8 1.31 -10.97 -5.74
C VAL A 8 2.26 -9.96 -6.39
N MET A 9 3.56 -10.28 -6.49
CA MET A 9 4.57 -9.42 -7.10
C MET A 9 4.22 -9.07 -8.55
N LYS A 10 3.81 -10.06 -9.35
CA LYS A 10 3.36 -9.85 -10.73
C LYS A 10 2.12 -8.96 -10.81
N SER A 11 1.19 -9.08 -9.87
CA SER A 11 0.03 -8.18 -9.78
C SER A 11 0.50 -6.76 -9.47
N LEU A 12 1.31 -6.55 -8.44
CA LEU A 12 1.80 -5.24 -8.02
C LEU A 12 2.59 -4.51 -9.10
N ARG A 13 3.49 -5.21 -9.83
CA ARG A 13 4.28 -4.63 -10.94
C ARG A 13 3.43 -3.99 -12.05
N ARG A 14 2.14 -4.37 -12.17
CA ARG A 14 1.20 -3.82 -13.16
C ARG A 14 0.46 -2.57 -12.67
N SER A 15 0.65 -2.17 -11.42
CA SER A 15 -0.12 -1.08 -10.81
C SER A 15 0.78 -0.18 -9.97
N LYS A 16 1.19 0.95 -10.57
CA LYS A 16 1.98 1.98 -9.88
C LYS A 16 1.32 2.43 -8.57
N ILE A 17 0.00 2.64 -8.58
CA ILE A 17 -0.71 3.13 -7.38
C ILE A 17 -0.65 2.14 -6.20
N ARG A 18 -0.79 0.83 -6.44
CA ARG A 18 -0.70 -0.17 -5.38
C ARG A 18 0.70 -0.23 -4.78
N VAL A 19 1.74 -0.17 -5.63
CA VAL A 19 3.13 -0.13 -5.16
C VAL A 19 3.37 1.09 -4.29
N VAL A 20 3.04 2.30 -4.77
CA VAL A 20 3.35 3.52 -4.01
C VAL A 20 2.58 3.61 -2.70
N VAL A 21 1.33 3.13 -2.65
CA VAL A 21 0.56 3.04 -1.40
C VAL A 21 1.18 2.06 -0.42
N LEU A 22 1.52 0.84 -0.87
CA LEU A 22 2.15 -0.17 -0.02
C LEU A 22 3.48 0.33 0.54
N MET A 23 4.34 0.89 -0.32
CA MET A 23 5.66 1.40 0.08
C MET A 23 5.55 2.62 1.00
N PHE A 24 4.60 3.53 0.76
CA PHE A 24 4.37 4.65 1.68
C PHE A 24 4.03 4.18 3.09
N ILE A 25 3.14 3.18 3.21
CA ILE A 25 2.78 2.60 4.50
C ILE A 25 3.96 1.82 5.09
N ALA A 26 4.71 1.08 4.28
CA ALA A 26 5.85 0.29 4.74
C ALA A 26 6.96 1.14 5.37
N HIS A 27 7.18 2.35 4.86
CA HIS A 27 8.16 3.31 5.38
C HIS A 27 7.57 4.33 6.36
N SER A 28 6.27 4.30 6.64
CA SER A 28 5.69 5.18 7.65
C SER A 28 6.13 4.72 9.05
N PHE A 29 6.34 5.68 9.96
CA PHE A 29 6.85 5.41 11.30
C PHE A 29 6.03 4.35 12.06
N PHE A 30 4.70 4.37 11.90
CA PHE A 30 3.79 3.43 12.58
C PHE A 30 3.41 2.21 11.72
N ARG A 31 3.97 2.06 10.51
CA ARG A 31 3.55 1.04 9.52
C ARG A 31 2.04 1.03 9.25
N GLN A 32 1.43 2.20 9.39
CA GLN A 32 0.03 2.46 9.09
C GLN A 32 -0.14 3.88 8.56
N ALA A 33 -1.21 4.12 7.81
CA ALA A 33 -1.59 5.45 7.38
C ALA A 33 -3.11 5.57 7.19
N SER A 34 -3.66 6.73 7.55
CA SER A 34 -5.01 7.15 7.20
C SER A 34 -5.10 7.57 5.72
N LEU A 35 -6.31 7.60 5.18
CA LEU A 35 -6.55 8.11 3.83
C LEU A 35 -6.02 9.55 3.65
N LYS A 36 -6.16 10.39 4.68
CA LYS A 36 -5.71 11.78 4.67
C LYS A 36 -4.19 11.88 4.55
N GLU A 37 -3.46 11.06 5.29
CA GLU A 37 -2.00 11.00 5.23
C GLU A 37 -1.53 10.50 3.86
N LEU A 38 -2.18 9.46 3.33
CA LEU A 38 -1.89 8.94 1.99
C LEU A 38 -2.12 9.98 0.90
N GLN A 39 -3.24 10.71 0.94
CA GLN A 39 -3.53 11.78 -0.02
C GLN A 39 -2.48 12.88 0.03
N LYS A 40 -2.10 13.32 1.24
CA LYS A 40 -1.09 14.36 1.45
C LYS A 40 0.29 13.92 1.00
N GLY A 41 0.68 12.68 1.31
CA GLY A 41 2.00 12.15 1.01
C GLY A 41 2.20 11.74 -0.44
N LEU A 42 1.17 11.20 -1.10
CA LEU A 42 1.27 10.68 -2.47
C LEU A 42 0.78 11.66 -3.53
N ASN A 43 0.06 12.72 -3.16
CA ASN A 43 -0.61 13.62 -4.08
C ASN A 43 -1.52 12.88 -5.09
N VAL A 44 -2.28 11.90 -4.60
CA VAL A 44 -3.23 11.11 -5.39
C VAL A 44 -4.64 11.31 -4.82
N CYS A 45 -5.64 11.30 -5.71
CA CYS A 45 -7.04 11.42 -5.29
C CYS A 45 -7.51 10.21 -4.45
N ALA A 46 -8.46 10.46 -3.55
CA ALA A 46 -8.97 9.46 -2.61
C ALA A 46 -9.50 8.19 -3.30
N SER A 47 -10.22 8.33 -4.42
CA SER A 47 -10.80 7.19 -5.15
C SER A 47 -9.75 6.21 -5.68
N ASN A 48 -8.62 6.72 -6.19
CA ASN A 48 -7.52 5.87 -6.66
C ASN A 48 -6.82 5.16 -5.49
N ILE A 49 -6.62 5.85 -4.37
CA ILE A 49 -6.03 5.25 -3.17
C ILE A 49 -6.95 4.15 -2.61
N LEU A 50 -8.24 4.45 -2.44
CA LEU A 50 -9.20 3.46 -1.93
C LEU A 50 -9.38 2.28 -2.89
N GLY A 51 -9.38 2.51 -4.21
CA GLY A 51 -9.39 1.45 -5.20
C GLY A 51 -8.15 0.54 -5.12
N ALA A 52 -6.98 1.11 -4.87
CA ALA A 52 -5.75 0.33 -4.65
C ALA A 52 -5.82 -0.50 -3.36
N ILE A 53 -6.38 0.06 -2.28
CA ILE A 53 -6.41 -0.57 -0.96
C ILE A 53 -7.50 -1.63 -0.83
N MET A 54 -8.74 -1.30 -1.20
CA MET A 54 -9.93 -2.13 -0.93
C MET A 54 -10.56 -2.73 -2.21
N GLY A 55 -10.16 -2.24 -3.38
CA GLY A 55 -10.90 -2.48 -4.62
C GLY A 55 -12.11 -1.56 -4.74
N ASP A 56 -12.57 -1.34 -5.97
CA ASP A 56 -13.76 -0.54 -6.26
C ASP A 56 -14.87 -1.36 -6.94
N GLY A 57 -14.66 -2.68 -7.09
CA GLY A 57 -15.58 -3.60 -7.77
C GLY A 57 -15.71 -3.34 -9.27
N ARG A 58 -14.91 -2.42 -9.84
CA ARG A 58 -14.92 -2.03 -11.24
C ARG A 58 -13.51 -2.18 -11.83
N ARG A 59 -12.69 -1.13 -11.70
CA ARG A 59 -11.33 -1.07 -12.24
C ARG A 59 -10.35 -1.87 -11.39
N TYR A 60 -10.63 -2.02 -10.11
CA TYR A 60 -9.85 -2.79 -9.14
C TYR A 60 -10.74 -3.88 -8.56
N LYS A 61 -10.46 -5.14 -8.94
CA LYS A 61 -11.09 -6.30 -8.31
C LYS A 61 -10.71 -6.32 -6.83
N VAL A 62 -11.66 -6.67 -5.96
CA VAL A 62 -11.45 -6.74 -4.51
C VAL A 62 -10.30 -7.69 -4.18
N GLU A 63 -10.22 -8.83 -4.86
CA GLU A 63 -9.17 -9.86 -4.72
C GLU A 63 -7.76 -9.32 -5.05
N ASP A 64 -7.68 -8.40 -6.01
CA ASP A 64 -6.42 -7.78 -6.44
C ASP A 64 -6.07 -6.53 -5.61
N SER A 65 -6.92 -6.11 -4.68
CA SER A 65 -6.62 -4.97 -3.81
C SER A 65 -5.52 -5.32 -2.79
N LEU A 66 -4.89 -4.31 -2.19
CA LEU A 66 -3.86 -4.56 -1.18
C LEU A 66 -4.41 -5.31 0.04
N ILE A 67 -5.65 -5.04 0.45
CA ILE A 67 -6.33 -5.81 1.50
C ILE A 67 -6.72 -7.20 0.98
N GLY A 68 -7.25 -7.31 -0.24
CA GLY A 68 -7.64 -8.60 -0.83
C GLY A 68 -6.47 -9.58 -0.98
N MET A 69 -5.28 -9.07 -1.27
CA MET A 69 -4.04 -9.85 -1.32
C MET A 69 -3.43 -10.14 0.07
N GLY A 70 -4.00 -9.58 1.14
CA GLY A 70 -3.57 -9.74 2.52
C GLY A 70 -2.31 -8.93 2.88
N LEU A 71 -2.00 -7.86 2.14
CA LEU A 71 -0.81 -7.02 2.37
C LEU A 71 -1.07 -5.88 3.34
N LEU A 72 -2.31 -5.43 3.39
CA LEU A 72 -2.80 -4.44 4.33
C LEU A 72 -4.03 -4.98 5.05
N GLU A 73 -4.33 -4.38 6.19
CA GLU A 73 -5.60 -4.55 6.89
C GLU A 73 -6.18 -3.19 7.28
N ARG A 74 -7.50 -3.14 7.44
CA ARG A 74 -8.18 -1.97 7.98
C ARG A 74 -8.12 -2.02 9.50
N ALA A 75 -7.52 -0.99 10.10
CA ALA A 75 -7.41 -0.83 11.54
C ALA A 75 -8.14 0.44 11.99
N GLU A 76 -8.61 0.43 13.22
CA GLU A 76 -9.15 1.61 13.89
C GLU A 76 -8.17 2.05 14.97
N THR A 77 -7.77 3.32 14.96
CA THR A 77 -6.90 3.93 15.96
C THR A 77 -7.66 5.06 16.65
N HIS A 78 -7.49 5.21 17.96
CA HIS A 78 -8.13 6.28 18.72
C HIS A 78 -7.12 7.39 19.02
N VAL A 79 -7.42 8.62 18.61
CA VAL A 79 -6.57 9.80 18.87
C VAL A 79 -7.44 10.90 19.47
N GLY A 80 -7.10 11.36 20.68
CA GLY A 80 -7.84 12.43 21.34
C GLY A 80 -9.33 12.13 21.57
N GLY A 81 -9.70 10.86 21.74
CA GLY A 81 -11.09 10.41 21.89
C GLY A 81 -11.86 10.17 20.59
N TYR A 82 -11.23 10.38 19.43
CA TYR A 82 -11.84 10.15 18.12
C TYR A 82 -11.30 8.88 17.46
N ALA A 83 -12.19 8.05 16.92
CA ALA A 83 -11.83 6.90 16.10
C ALA A 83 -11.39 7.35 14.69
N ILE A 84 -10.23 6.88 14.27
CA ILE A 84 -9.62 7.16 12.97
C ILE A 84 -9.37 5.82 12.27
N ILE A 85 -9.87 5.69 11.05
CA ILE A 85 -9.58 4.54 10.21
C ILE A 85 -8.20 4.71 9.58
N CYS A 86 -7.36 3.71 9.78
CA CYS A 86 -6.05 3.58 9.20
C CYS A 86 -5.94 2.27 8.42
N TYR A 87 -4.98 2.20 7.51
CA TYR A 87 -4.59 0.97 6.83
C TYR A 87 -3.22 0.57 7.33
N ARG A 88 -3.12 -0.64 7.88
CA ARG A 88 -1.93 -1.14 8.57
C ARG A 88 -1.26 -2.22 7.73
N LEU A 89 0.07 -2.22 7.72
CA LEU A 89 0.88 -3.23 7.07
C LEU A 89 0.77 -4.57 7.81
N THR A 90 0.50 -5.65 7.08
CA THR A 90 0.56 -7.01 7.63
C THR A 90 1.98 -7.57 7.55
N GLU A 91 2.24 -8.71 8.20
CA GLU A 91 3.53 -9.41 8.06
C GLU A 91 3.82 -9.81 6.60
N LYS A 92 2.81 -10.33 5.90
CA LYS A 92 2.90 -10.63 4.46
C LYS A 92 3.17 -9.36 3.65
N GLY A 93 2.51 -8.24 3.99
CA GLY A 93 2.76 -6.95 3.37
C GLY A 93 4.20 -6.47 3.53
N ALA A 94 4.76 -6.62 4.73
CA ALA A 94 6.16 -6.29 5.01
C ALA A 94 7.12 -7.16 4.18
N HIS A 95 6.90 -8.47 4.14
CA HIS A 95 7.71 -9.38 3.33
C HIS A 95 7.73 -8.99 1.85
N ILE A 96 6.55 -8.70 1.27
CA ILE A 96 6.42 -8.30 -0.12
C ILE A 96 7.03 -6.91 -0.37
N ALA A 97 6.89 -5.96 0.57
CA ALA A 97 7.52 -4.65 0.47
C ALA A 97 9.07 -4.77 0.42
N ASP A 98 9.66 -5.59 1.29
CA ASP A 98 11.10 -5.85 1.29
C ASP A 98 11.58 -6.49 -0.04
N MET A 99 10.75 -7.31 -0.67
CA MET A 99 11.04 -7.86 -2.00
C MET A 99 10.97 -6.80 -3.10
N LEU A 100 9.97 -5.91 -3.05
CA LEU A 100 9.80 -4.81 -4.02
C LEU A 100 10.95 -3.80 -3.93
N GLU A 101 11.43 -3.49 -2.73
CA GLU A 101 12.51 -2.52 -2.52
C GLU A 101 13.83 -2.96 -3.16
N LYS A 102 14.05 -4.27 -3.27
CA LYS A 102 15.20 -4.87 -3.96
C LYS A 102 15.10 -4.80 -5.48
N GLU A 103 13.94 -4.44 -6.04
CA GLU A 103 13.79 -4.27 -7.48
C GLU A 103 14.31 -2.90 -7.95
N PRO A 104 15.32 -2.84 -8.84
CA PRO A 104 15.91 -1.57 -9.27
C PRO A 104 14.91 -0.58 -9.84
N ARG A 105 13.91 -1.07 -10.59
CA ARG A 105 12.85 -0.24 -11.18
C ARG A 105 11.95 0.41 -10.12
N ILE A 106 11.65 -0.31 -9.06
CA ILE A 106 10.78 0.18 -7.98
C ILE A 106 11.57 1.18 -7.14
N ASN A 107 12.82 0.88 -6.80
CA ASN A 107 13.71 1.79 -6.10
C ASN A 107 13.86 3.14 -6.84
N ALA A 108 14.11 3.10 -8.16
CA ALA A 108 14.15 4.30 -8.99
C ALA A 108 12.84 5.12 -8.92
N MET A 109 11.69 4.44 -9.02
CA MET A 109 10.38 5.08 -8.92
C MET A 109 10.13 5.73 -7.55
N LEU A 110 10.54 5.09 -6.46
CA LEU A 110 10.36 5.61 -5.10
C LEU A 110 11.29 6.80 -4.82
N GLY A 111 12.50 6.80 -5.40
CA GLY A 111 13.42 7.94 -5.37
C GLY A 111 12.84 9.21 -6.00
N GLU A 112 12.11 9.09 -7.11
CA GLU A 112 11.40 10.21 -7.76
C GLU A 112 10.27 10.78 -6.90
N LEU A 113 9.59 9.92 -6.12
CA LEU A 113 8.45 10.29 -5.29
C LEU A 113 8.85 10.90 -3.94
N LYS A 114 10.17 11.03 -3.66
CA LYS A 114 10.72 11.53 -2.39
C LYS A 114 10.20 10.79 -1.15
N ILE A 115 9.81 9.52 -1.29
CA ILE A 115 9.34 8.71 -0.15
C ILE A 115 10.49 8.47 0.86
N TYR A 116 11.74 8.65 0.43
CA TYR A 116 12.96 8.50 1.24
C TYR A 116 13.59 9.80 1.76
N ARG A 117 12.89 10.94 1.76
CA ARG A 117 13.44 12.22 2.28
C ARG A 117 12.80 12.66 3.59
#